data_AF-A0A957PL89-F1
#
_entry.id   AF-A0A957PL89-F1
#
_cell.length_a   1.000
_cell.length_b   1.000
_cell.length_c   1.000
_cell.angle_alpha   90.00
_cell.angle_beta   90.00
_cell.angle_gamma   90.00
#
_symmetry.space_group_name_H-M   'P 1'
#
loop_
_entity.id
_entity.type
_entity.pdbx_description
1 polymer ?
#
loop_
_entity_poly.entity_id
_entity_poly.type
_entity_poly.pdbx_seq_one_letter_code
_entity_poly.pdbx_strand_id
1 'polypeptide(L)'
;PETFLFPAQHDWLGSLSWLDGMDELREIVDAFRLTLRRWTAAMVLPVDELLLTVGNDLFNSPADLALTHRLALLLAKLSAEQPHLRIPELAGELENIAQNRRRILGFSEEGMGFEPKPGQVTVATMHAAKGLEWDRVYLVAVNNFGFPSGSAGDKYRSERWYVRDSLNLIAEAEQQLRQLHGGTLDDYVSGVATDDARLALAAERLRLFYVGITRARKELIVTYNIGRNGESDPNQPALAFQALQRHLTDTAQ
;
A
#
# COMPACT_ATOMS: atom_id res chain seq x y z
N PRO A 1 -27.32 14.58 26.05
CA PRO A 1 -27.24 14.03 24.68
C PRO A 1 -28.64 13.76 24.09
N GLU A 2 -29.47 12.98 24.77
CA GLU A 2 -30.81 12.61 24.30
C GLU A 2 -31.76 13.82 24.23
N THR A 3 -31.80 14.67 25.26
CA THR A 3 -32.64 15.89 25.28
C THR A 3 -32.29 16.89 24.17
N PHE A 4 -31.05 16.87 23.69
CA PHE A 4 -30.61 17.67 22.56
C PHE A 4 -31.12 17.07 21.24
N LEU A 5 -30.95 15.77 21.03
CA LEU A 5 -31.31 15.11 19.76
C LEU A 5 -32.81 14.82 19.62
N PHE A 6 -33.49 14.42 20.69
CA PHE A 6 -34.89 14.02 20.73
C PHE A 6 -35.61 14.65 21.94
N PRO A 7 -35.97 15.94 21.89
CA PRO A 7 -36.64 16.61 23.00
C PRO A 7 -38.06 16.04 23.18
N ALA A 8 -38.38 15.56 24.39
CA ALA A 8 -39.69 14.96 24.67
C ALA A 8 -40.80 15.99 24.92
N GLN A 9 -40.48 17.13 25.55
CA GLN A 9 -41.48 18.13 26.00
C GLN A 9 -40.97 19.58 25.96
N HIS A 10 -39.67 19.81 26.16
CA HIS A 10 -39.05 21.13 26.13
C HIS A 10 -37.83 21.10 25.23
N ASP A 11 -37.69 22.08 24.33
CA ASP A 11 -36.53 22.15 23.47
C ASP A 11 -35.32 22.65 24.26
N TRP A 12 -34.43 21.72 24.61
CA TRP A 12 -33.24 22.03 25.40
C TRP A 12 -32.38 23.11 24.73
N LEU A 13 -32.27 23.13 23.41
CA LEU A 13 -31.51 24.14 22.68
C LEU A 13 -32.14 25.54 22.80
N GLY A 14 -33.47 25.61 22.80
CA GLY A 14 -34.22 26.85 23.06
C GLY A 14 -34.11 27.34 24.51
N SER A 15 -33.75 26.47 25.46
CA SER A 15 -33.60 26.83 26.89
C SER A 15 -32.23 27.44 27.24
N LEU A 16 -31.28 27.44 26.32
CA LEU A 16 -29.91 27.92 26.56
C LEU A 16 -29.82 29.45 26.39
N SER A 17 -30.02 30.18 27.48
CA SER A 17 -30.00 31.65 27.48
C SER A 17 -28.64 32.28 27.12
N TRP A 18 -27.55 31.50 27.20
CA TRP A 18 -26.21 31.98 26.80
C TRP A 18 -26.00 32.00 25.28
N LEU A 19 -26.87 31.32 24.51
CA LEU A 19 -26.92 31.35 23.04
C LEU A 19 -27.79 32.52 22.52
N ASP A 20 -28.41 33.29 23.42
CA ASP A 20 -29.24 34.44 23.03
C ASP A 20 -28.33 35.54 22.44
N GLY A 21 -28.66 35.99 21.23
CA GLY A 21 -27.87 36.98 20.49
C GLY A 21 -26.66 36.42 19.72
N MET A 22 -26.48 35.09 19.68
CA MET A 22 -25.44 34.41 18.89
C MET A 22 -26.05 33.65 17.69
N ASP A 23 -26.67 34.38 16.77
CA ASP A 23 -27.48 33.79 15.68
C ASP A 23 -26.68 32.82 14.79
N GLU A 24 -25.45 33.16 14.40
CA GLU A 24 -24.59 32.28 13.58
C GLU A 24 -24.28 30.96 14.28
N LEU A 25 -23.99 31.00 15.59
CA LEU A 25 -23.69 29.80 16.35
C LEU A 25 -24.94 28.93 16.52
N ARG A 26 -26.11 29.57 16.68
CA ARG A 26 -27.39 28.87 16.77
C ARG A 26 -27.70 28.11 15.49
N GLU A 27 -27.50 28.74 14.31
CA GLU A 27 -27.65 28.07 13.01
C GLU A 27 -26.73 26.86 12.87
N ILE A 28 -25.46 26.97 13.27
CA ILE A 28 -24.51 25.86 13.22
C ILE A 28 -24.97 24.69 14.12
N VAL A 29 -25.41 24.99 15.34
CA VAL A 29 -25.84 23.97 16.30
C VAL A 29 -27.13 23.29 15.84
N ASP A 30 -28.06 24.03 15.25
CA ASP A 30 -29.28 23.48 14.65
C ASP A 30 -28.99 22.59 13.44
N ALA A 31 -28.10 23.01 12.55
CA ALA A 31 -27.65 22.20 11.42
C ALA A 31 -26.97 20.90 11.91
N PHE A 32 -26.09 21.00 12.90
CA PHE A 32 -25.44 19.86 13.52
C PHE A 32 -26.44 18.89 14.16
N ARG A 33 -27.43 19.42 14.88
CA ARG A 33 -28.53 18.63 15.47
C ARG A 33 -29.29 17.86 14.40
N LEU A 34 -29.65 18.53 13.30
CA LEU A 34 -30.38 17.91 12.19
C LEU A 34 -29.58 16.76 11.56
N THR A 35 -28.30 16.98 11.31
CA THR A 35 -27.38 15.95 10.79
C THR A 35 -27.28 14.75 11.71
N LEU A 36 -27.07 14.96 13.02
CA LEU A 36 -27.00 13.87 13.99
C LEU A 36 -28.31 13.08 14.09
N ARG A 37 -29.46 13.76 14.06
CA ARG A 37 -30.77 13.08 14.05
C ARG A 37 -30.94 12.22 12.81
N ARG A 38 -30.52 12.71 11.64
CA ARG A 38 -30.55 11.94 10.39
C ARG A 38 -29.66 10.70 10.47
N TRP A 39 -28.42 10.83 10.95
CA TRP A 39 -27.51 9.68 11.11
C TRP A 39 -28.04 8.68 12.13
N THR A 40 -28.62 9.15 13.23
CA THR A 40 -29.23 8.27 14.24
C THR A 40 -30.41 7.50 13.65
N ALA A 41 -31.26 8.16 12.85
CA ALA A 41 -32.37 7.50 12.15
C ALA A 41 -31.87 6.49 11.10
N ALA A 42 -30.73 6.74 10.47
CA ALA A 42 -30.11 5.86 9.48
C ALA A 42 -29.49 4.59 10.09
N MET A 43 -29.39 4.44 11.41
CA MET A 43 -28.83 3.22 12.04
C MET A 43 -29.63 1.94 11.76
N VAL A 44 -30.85 2.05 11.22
CA VAL A 44 -31.66 0.91 10.77
C VAL A 44 -31.14 0.33 9.44
N LEU A 45 -30.38 1.11 8.68
CA LEU A 45 -29.82 0.70 7.39
C LEU A 45 -28.70 -0.35 7.58
N PRO A 46 -28.46 -1.18 6.56
CA PRO A 46 -27.23 -1.97 6.45
C PRO A 46 -25.97 -1.12 6.66
N VAL A 47 -24.90 -1.72 7.20
CA VAL A 47 -23.68 -0.99 7.61
C VAL A 47 -23.01 -0.22 6.46
N ASP A 48 -23.09 -0.75 5.25
CA ASP A 48 -22.61 -0.11 4.03
C ASP A 48 -23.44 1.14 3.68
N GLU A 49 -24.76 1.02 3.66
CA GLU A 49 -25.65 2.17 3.40
C GLU A 49 -25.55 3.24 4.48
N LEU A 50 -25.40 2.83 5.75
CA LEU A 50 -25.12 3.74 6.87
C LEU A 50 -23.81 4.49 6.65
N LEU A 51 -22.73 3.78 6.31
CA LEU A 51 -21.42 4.40 6.08
C LEU A 51 -21.45 5.35 4.87
N LEU A 52 -22.13 4.98 3.78
CA LEU A 52 -22.31 5.85 2.62
C LEU A 52 -23.09 7.11 2.96
N THR A 53 -24.14 6.98 3.77
CA THR A 53 -24.95 8.13 4.22
C THR A 53 -24.10 9.11 5.03
N VAL A 54 -23.33 8.60 6.00
CA VAL A 54 -22.44 9.43 6.82
C VAL A 54 -21.30 10.03 5.99
N GLY A 55 -20.67 9.23 5.13
CA GLY A 55 -19.53 9.67 4.32
C GLY A 55 -19.90 10.72 3.27
N ASN A 56 -21.07 10.63 2.65
CA ASN A 56 -21.56 11.64 1.71
C ASN A 56 -21.82 13.00 2.36
N ASP A 57 -22.11 13.02 3.66
CA ASP A 57 -22.30 14.26 4.42
C ASP A 57 -20.96 14.84 4.91
N LEU A 58 -19.97 13.99 5.18
CA LEU A 58 -18.68 14.39 5.73
C LEU A 58 -17.65 14.78 4.67
N PHE A 59 -17.70 14.15 3.50
CA PHE A 59 -16.64 14.23 2.50
C PHE A 59 -17.14 14.82 1.19
N ASN A 60 -16.34 15.75 0.64
CA ASN A 60 -16.64 16.40 -0.64
C ASN A 60 -15.64 16.04 -1.74
N SER A 61 -14.50 15.42 -1.39
CA SER A 61 -13.49 15.06 -2.37
C SER A 61 -13.84 13.73 -3.04
N PRO A 62 -13.66 13.58 -4.37
CA PRO A 62 -13.90 12.30 -5.05
C PRO A 62 -13.06 11.15 -4.48
N ALA A 63 -11.86 11.46 -3.98
CA ALA A 63 -10.95 10.54 -3.33
C ALA A 63 -11.54 9.95 -2.03
N ASP A 64 -12.01 10.81 -1.13
CA ASP A 64 -12.57 10.40 0.17
C ASP A 64 -13.91 9.67 0.00
N LEU A 65 -14.72 10.09 -0.98
CA LEU A 65 -15.96 9.39 -1.34
C LEU A 65 -15.67 7.99 -1.88
N ALA A 66 -14.68 7.84 -2.78
CA ALA A 66 -14.27 6.53 -3.27
C ALA A 66 -13.75 5.63 -2.14
N LEU A 67 -13.01 6.19 -1.17
CA LEU A 67 -12.56 5.49 0.03
C LEU A 67 -13.77 5.05 0.88
N THR A 68 -14.76 5.92 1.08
CA THR A 68 -16.00 5.62 1.80
C THR A 68 -16.73 4.43 1.15
N HIS A 69 -16.90 4.44 -0.17
CA HIS A 69 -17.51 3.32 -0.90
C HIS A 69 -16.76 2.00 -0.71
N ARG A 70 -15.43 2.02 -0.74
CA ARG A 70 -14.61 0.81 -0.52
C ARG A 70 -14.73 0.28 0.90
N LEU A 71 -14.70 1.16 1.91
CA LEU A 71 -14.92 0.78 3.30
C LEU A 71 -16.32 0.21 3.51
N ALA A 72 -17.33 0.77 2.84
CA ALA A 72 -18.71 0.30 2.93
C ALA A 72 -18.82 -1.15 2.46
N LEU A 73 -18.27 -1.46 1.28
CA LEU A 73 -18.22 -2.83 0.74
C LEU A 73 -17.48 -3.80 1.67
N LEU A 74 -16.40 -3.35 2.29
CA LEU A 74 -15.64 -4.16 3.24
C LEU A 74 -16.46 -4.48 4.49
N LEU A 75 -17.13 -3.48 5.08
CA LEU A 75 -17.97 -3.69 6.25
C LEU A 75 -19.19 -4.56 5.93
N ALA A 76 -19.82 -4.39 4.76
CA ALA A 76 -20.89 -5.27 4.30
C ALA A 76 -20.42 -6.72 4.22
N LYS A 77 -19.23 -6.95 3.63
CA LYS A 77 -18.65 -8.29 3.55
C LYS A 77 -18.38 -8.89 4.93
N LEU A 78 -17.78 -8.12 5.84
CA LEU A 78 -17.51 -8.58 7.20
C LEU A 78 -18.79 -8.91 7.97
N SER A 79 -19.81 -8.06 7.85
CA SER A 79 -21.13 -8.28 8.46
C SER A 79 -21.80 -9.56 7.94
N ALA A 80 -21.68 -9.83 6.63
CA ALA A 80 -22.20 -11.06 6.01
C ALA A 80 -21.45 -12.32 6.46
N GLU A 81 -20.12 -12.26 6.58
CA GLU A 81 -19.28 -13.38 7.03
C GLU A 81 -19.41 -13.64 8.54
N GLN A 82 -19.69 -12.60 9.32
CA GLN A 82 -19.76 -12.66 10.79
C GLN A 82 -21.04 -11.97 11.32
N PRO A 83 -22.21 -12.63 11.24
CA PRO A 83 -23.50 -12.02 11.58
C PRO A 83 -23.68 -11.61 13.05
N HIS A 84 -22.73 -11.98 13.94
CA HIS A 84 -22.75 -11.63 15.35
C HIS A 84 -22.13 -10.27 15.64
N LEU A 85 -21.38 -9.68 14.69
CA LEU A 85 -20.81 -8.35 14.81
C LEU A 85 -21.92 -7.30 14.77
N ARG A 86 -21.87 -6.32 15.67
CA ARG A 86 -22.75 -5.16 15.65
C ARG A 86 -21.97 -3.93 15.20
N ILE A 87 -22.66 -2.80 15.09
CA ILE A 87 -22.07 -1.53 14.64
C ILE A 87 -20.82 -1.14 15.46
N PRO A 88 -20.78 -1.25 16.80
CA PRO A 88 -19.58 -0.92 17.57
C PRO A 88 -18.35 -1.77 17.19
N GLU A 89 -18.53 -3.08 16.97
CA GLU A 89 -17.45 -3.96 16.56
C GLU A 89 -16.98 -3.64 15.13
N LEU A 90 -17.91 -3.37 14.21
CA LEU A 90 -17.61 -2.95 12.84
C LEU A 90 -16.90 -1.58 12.80
N ALA A 91 -17.27 -0.65 13.69
CA ALA A 91 -16.56 0.62 13.86
C ALA A 91 -15.13 0.40 14.42
N GLY A 92 -14.97 -0.55 15.34
CA GLY A 92 -13.64 -0.97 15.82
C GLY A 92 -12.75 -1.52 14.70
N GLU A 93 -13.31 -2.20 13.70
CA GLU A 93 -12.56 -2.60 12.51
C GLU A 93 -12.05 -1.40 11.70
N LEU A 94 -12.87 -0.36 11.52
CA LEU A 94 -12.42 0.89 10.89
C LEU A 94 -11.30 1.56 11.68
N GLU A 95 -11.36 1.54 13.02
CA GLU A 95 -10.29 2.06 13.87
C GLU A 95 -8.99 1.25 13.72
N ASN A 96 -9.08 -0.08 13.69
CA ASN A 96 -7.92 -0.95 13.45
C ASN A 96 -7.27 -0.69 12.08
N ILE A 97 -8.08 -0.39 11.07
CA ILE A 97 -7.64 0.00 9.73
C ILE A 97 -6.92 1.37 9.79
N ALA A 98 -7.53 2.37 10.41
CA ALA A 98 -6.96 3.71 10.55
C ALA A 98 -5.63 3.71 11.33
N GLN A 99 -5.51 2.85 12.34
CA GLN A 99 -4.29 2.66 13.12
C GLN A 99 -3.26 1.73 12.45
N ASN A 100 -3.51 1.31 11.20
CA ASN A 100 -2.63 0.43 10.42
C ASN A 100 -2.32 -0.92 11.09
N ARG A 101 -3.18 -1.34 12.04
CA ARG A 101 -3.08 -2.65 12.72
C ARG A 101 -3.55 -3.78 11.83
N ARG A 102 -4.41 -3.48 10.86
CA ARG A 102 -4.90 -4.41 9.83
C ARG A 102 -4.58 -3.84 8.45
N ARG A 103 -3.65 -4.48 7.73
CA ARG A 103 -3.42 -4.17 6.31
C ARG A 103 -4.56 -4.78 5.50
N ILE A 104 -5.34 -3.94 4.84
CA ILE A 104 -6.34 -4.42 3.89
C ILE A 104 -5.65 -4.60 2.55
N LEU A 105 -5.59 -5.86 2.07
CA LEU A 105 -5.22 -6.14 0.68
C LEU A 105 -6.23 -5.44 -0.25
N GLY A 106 -5.75 -4.54 -1.11
CA GLY A 106 -6.59 -3.73 -2.02
C GLY A 106 -6.77 -2.27 -1.60
N PHE A 107 -6.24 -1.85 -0.44
CA PHE A 107 -6.12 -0.44 -0.02
C PHE A 107 -4.73 0.12 -0.35
N SER A 108 -4.13 -0.28 -1.47
CA SER A 108 -2.95 0.42 -1.97
C SER A 108 -3.39 1.78 -2.53
N GLU A 109 -2.62 2.83 -2.19
CA GLU A 109 -2.71 4.17 -2.80
C GLU A 109 -2.59 4.14 -4.35
N GLU A 110 -2.30 2.97 -4.94
CA GLU A 110 -2.27 2.71 -6.39
C GLU A 110 -3.55 3.14 -7.12
N GLY A 111 -4.69 3.31 -6.44
CA GLY A 111 -5.94 3.78 -7.03
C GLY A 111 -6.22 5.29 -6.92
N MET A 112 -5.50 6.02 -6.06
CA MET A 112 -5.65 7.48 -5.93
C MET A 112 -4.36 8.10 -6.46
N GLY A 113 -4.38 8.52 -7.73
CA GLY A 113 -3.21 9.06 -8.42
C GLY A 113 -2.38 9.97 -7.51
N PHE A 114 -1.18 9.52 -7.14
CA PHE A 114 -0.29 10.29 -6.29
C PHE A 114 0.29 11.44 -7.12
N GLU A 115 0.08 12.67 -6.67
CA GLU A 115 0.70 13.85 -7.26
C GLU A 115 1.84 14.36 -6.36
N PRO A 116 3.10 14.39 -6.86
CA PRO A 116 4.22 14.94 -6.12
C PRO A 116 4.04 16.43 -5.80
N LYS A 117 4.03 16.78 -4.51
CA LYS A 117 3.91 18.19 -4.07
C LYS A 117 5.29 18.87 -3.97
N PRO A 118 5.43 20.11 -4.47
CA PRO A 118 6.66 20.89 -4.29
C PRO A 118 7.01 21.08 -2.81
N GLY A 119 8.31 21.06 -2.48
CA GLY A 119 8.82 21.29 -1.12
C GLY A 119 8.70 20.09 -0.17
N GLN A 120 8.17 18.95 -0.63
CA GLN A 120 8.03 17.73 0.17
C GLN A 120 8.94 16.61 -0.35
N VAL A 121 9.46 15.81 0.58
CA VAL A 121 10.20 14.59 0.24
C VAL A 121 9.22 13.45 0.11
N THR A 122 9.18 12.81 -1.05
CA THR A 122 8.40 11.59 -1.28
C THR A 122 9.26 10.35 -1.04
N VAL A 123 8.79 9.45 -0.18
CA VAL A 123 9.40 8.13 0.00
C VAL A 123 8.47 7.09 -0.61
N ALA A 124 8.91 6.46 -1.70
CA ALA A 124 8.11 5.50 -2.45
C ALA A 124 8.95 4.28 -2.85
N THR A 125 8.27 3.18 -3.16
CA THR A 125 8.91 2.04 -3.83
C THR A 125 9.12 2.38 -5.31
N MET A 126 10.07 1.71 -5.98
CA MET A 126 10.33 1.95 -7.41
C MET A 126 9.11 1.67 -8.31
N HIS A 127 8.25 0.72 -7.92
CA HIS A 127 7.01 0.43 -8.65
C HIS A 127 6.01 1.58 -8.54
N ALA A 128 5.80 2.10 -7.32
CA ALA A 128 4.89 3.22 -7.06
C ALA A 128 5.37 4.53 -7.71
N ALA A 129 6.67 4.65 -8.00
CA ALA A 129 7.25 5.80 -8.69
C ALA A 129 7.02 5.80 -10.21
N LYS A 130 6.43 4.73 -10.79
CA LYS A 130 6.21 4.62 -12.24
C LYS A 130 5.26 5.71 -12.72
N GLY A 131 5.68 6.45 -13.76
CA GLY A 131 4.90 7.56 -14.33
C GLY A 131 5.04 8.88 -13.59
N LEU A 132 5.81 8.92 -12.50
CA LEU A 132 6.12 10.11 -11.73
C LEU A 132 7.55 10.56 -12.00
N GLU A 133 7.85 11.83 -11.77
CA GLU A 133 9.19 12.40 -11.98
C GLU A 133 9.52 13.46 -10.93
N TRP A 134 10.80 13.55 -10.57
CA TRP A 134 11.31 14.51 -9.59
C TRP A 134 12.60 15.17 -10.09
N ASP A 135 12.88 16.36 -9.60
CA ASP A 135 14.14 17.06 -9.90
C ASP A 135 15.35 16.28 -9.40
N ARG A 136 15.26 15.69 -8.22
CA ARG A 136 16.30 14.87 -7.61
C ARG A 136 15.73 13.54 -7.12
N VAL A 137 16.41 12.44 -7.44
CA VAL A 137 16.03 11.08 -7.01
C VAL A 137 17.18 10.43 -6.25
N TYR A 138 16.86 9.80 -5.13
CA TYR A 138 17.77 8.98 -4.34
C TYR A 138 17.38 7.51 -4.48
N LEU A 139 18.18 6.72 -5.18
CA LEU A 139 18.05 5.26 -5.21
C LEU A 139 18.93 4.68 -4.12
N VAL A 140 18.29 4.16 -3.07
CA VAL A 140 18.98 3.61 -1.91
C VAL A 140 19.05 2.09 -1.95
N ALA A 141 20.06 1.51 -1.31
CA ALA A 141 20.25 0.08 -1.16
C ALA A 141 20.39 -0.71 -2.48
N VAL A 142 21.07 -0.12 -3.47
CA VAL A 142 21.36 -0.76 -4.78
C VAL A 142 22.55 -1.71 -4.67
N ASN A 143 22.37 -2.80 -3.91
CA ASN A 143 23.34 -3.89 -3.72
C ASN A 143 22.85 -5.21 -4.32
N ASN A 144 23.72 -6.22 -4.35
CA ASN A 144 23.43 -7.54 -4.93
C ASN A 144 22.34 -8.34 -4.19
N PHE A 145 21.98 -7.96 -2.96
CA PHE A 145 20.82 -8.52 -2.26
C PHE A 145 19.49 -7.96 -2.79
N GLY A 146 19.43 -6.65 -3.07
CA GLY A 146 18.24 -6.01 -3.66
C GLY A 146 18.14 -6.18 -5.17
N PHE A 147 19.28 -6.21 -5.84
CA PHE A 147 19.47 -6.28 -7.28
C PHE A 147 20.48 -7.38 -7.62
N PRO A 148 20.10 -8.66 -7.46
CA PRO A 148 20.96 -9.79 -7.81
C PRO A 148 21.27 -9.80 -9.30
N SER A 149 22.44 -10.35 -9.64
CA SER A 149 22.93 -10.43 -11.02
C SER A 149 22.44 -11.65 -11.80
N GLY A 150 21.82 -12.61 -11.11
CA GLY A 150 21.50 -13.93 -11.68
C GLY A 150 22.62 -14.96 -11.43
N SER A 151 23.73 -14.57 -10.81
CA SER A 151 24.81 -15.49 -10.45
C SER A 151 24.45 -16.39 -9.27
N ALA A 152 25.06 -17.58 -9.20
CA ALA A 152 24.93 -18.49 -8.06
C ALA A 152 25.54 -17.96 -6.75
N GLY A 153 26.40 -16.93 -6.82
CA GLY A 153 27.00 -16.29 -5.64
C GLY A 153 26.10 -15.25 -4.97
N ASP A 154 24.99 -14.88 -5.61
CA ASP A 154 24.02 -13.95 -5.04
C ASP A 154 23.02 -14.64 -4.12
N LYS A 155 22.36 -13.85 -3.27
CA LYS A 155 21.36 -14.35 -2.32
C LYS A 155 19.96 -14.13 -2.87
N TYR A 156 19.22 -15.22 -3.04
CA TYR A 156 17.84 -15.19 -3.51
C TYR A 156 16.88 -15.50 -2.38
N ARG A 157 15.86 -14.65 -2.19
CA ARG A 157 14.85 -14.83 -1.12
C ARG A 157 14.03 -16.11 -1.28
N SER A 158 13.88 -16.58 -2.51
CA SER A 158 13.17 -17.81 -2.88
C SER A 158 13.97 -19.07 -2.60
N GLU A 159 15.27 -18.97 -2.37
CA GLU A 159 16.19 -20.10 -2.19
C GLU A 159 16.56 -20.20 -0.72
N ARG A 160 15.89 -21.12 -0.02
CA ARG A 160 16.07 -21.27 1.42
C ARG A 160 17.26 -22.19 1.70
N TRP A 161 18.14 -21.78 2.60
CA TRP A 161 19.37 -22.52 2.95
C TRP A 161 19.15 -23.98 3.38
N TYR A 162 17.98 -24.31 3.93
CA TYR A 162 17.63 -25.66 4.39
C TYR A 162 17.01 -26.53 3.27
N VAL A 163 16.79 -25.95 2.09
CA VAL A 163 16.31 -26.69 0.92
C VAL A 163 17.51 -27.28 0.20
N ARG A 164 17.39 -28.56 -0.19
CA ARG A 164 18.41 -29.26 -0.96
C ARG A 164 18.86 -28.41 -2.16
N ASP A 165 20.17 -28.38 -2.40
CA ASP A 165 20.79 -27.68 -3.54
C ASP A 165 20.38 -26.20 -3.68
N SER A 166 19.86 -25.58 -2.61
CA SER A 166 19.29 -24.23 -2.62
C SER A 166 18.22 -24.01 -3.70
N LEU A 167 17.42 -25.04 -3.98
CA LEU A 167 16.38 -24.95 -5.02
C LEU A 167 15.30 -23.91 -4.68
N ASN A 168 14.83 -23.20 -5.70
CA ASN A 168 13.61 -22.42 -5.64
C ASN A 168 12.41 -23.35 -5.83
N LEU A 169 11.91 -23.91 -4.74
CA LEU A 169 10.81 -24.90 -4.77
C LEU A 169 9.56 -24.43 -5.51
N ILE A 170 9.27 -23.13 -5.52
CA ILE A 170 8.12 -22.59 -6.25
C ILE A 170 8.35 -22.71 -7.76
N ALA A 171 9.52 -22.28 -8.23
CA ALA A 171 9.88 -22.37 -9.66
C ALA A 171 9.96 -23.82 -10.13
N GLU A 172 10.55 -24.71 -9.32
CA GLU A 172 10.62 -26.14 -9.63
C GLU A 172 9.23 -26.77 -9.69
N ALA A 173 8.35 -26.50 -8.71
CA ALA A 173 7.00 -27.03 -8.70
C ALA A 173 6.15 -26.50 -9.87
N GLU A 174 6.30 -25.22 -10.22
CA GLU A 174 5.63 -24.64 -11.38
C GLU A 174 6.08 -25.32 -12.68
N GLN A 175 7.38 -25.58 -12.82
CA GLN A 175 7.91 -26.26 -14.00
C GLN A 175 7.42 -27.71 -14.09
N GLN A 176 7.43 -28.46 -12.98
CA GLN A 176 6.86 -29.81 -12.94
C GLN A 176 5.38 -29.80 -13.33
N LEU A 177 4.59 -28.84 -12.83
CA LEU A 177 3.18 -28.71 -13.17
C LEU A 177 2.96 -28.40 -14.65
N ARG A 178 3.78 -27.50 -15.23
CA ARG A 178 3.74 -27.17 -16.66
C ARG A 178 4.03 -28.38 -17.53
N GLN A 179 5.02 -29.19 -17.17
CA GLN A 179 5.34 -30.42 -17.89
C GLN A 179 4.25 -31.48 -17.75
N LEU A 180 3.73 -31.71 -16.53
CA LEU A 180 2.61 -32.62 -16.31
C LEU A 180 1.36 -32.23 -17.11
N HIS A 181 1.09 -30.93 -17.24
CA HIS A 181 0.02 -30.43 -18.10
C HIS A 181 0.29 -30.75 -19.59
N GLY A 182 1.56 -30.75 -20.01
CA GLY A 182 2.01 -31.20 -21.34
C GLY A 182 2.01 -32.72 -21.54
N GLY A 183 1.74 -33.50 -20.49
CA GLY A 183 1.50 -34.94 -20.57
C GLY A 183 2.65 -35.85 -20.11
N THR A 184 3.83 -35.30 -19.78
CA THR A 184 4.95 -36.08 -19.23
C THR A 184 5.79 -35.25 -18.27
N LEU A 185 6.55 -35.90 -17.39
CA LEU A 185 7.56 -35.28 -16.52
C LEU A 185 8.98 -35.71 -16.90
N ASP A 186 9.16 -36.44 -18.01
CA ASP A 186 10.44 -37.03 -18.39
C ASP A 186 11.53 -35.98 -18.69
N ASP A 187 11.11 -34.78 -19.11
CA ASP A 187 12.00 -33.66 -19.45
C ASP A 187 12.35 -32.78 -18.24
N TYR A 188 11.92 -33.14 -17.02
CA TYR A 188 12.18 -32.34 -15.84
C TYR A 188 13.62 -32.54 -15.36
N VAL A 189 14.38 -31.44 -15.33
CA VAL A 189 15.74 -31.41 -14.78
C VAL A 189 15.77 -30.45 -13.59
N SER A 190 16.04 -30.99 -12.40
CA SER A 190 16.12 -30.21 -11.17
C SER A 190 17.18 -29.12 -11.27
N GLY A 191 16.85 -27.90 -10.86
CA GLY A 191 17.76 -26.76 -10.81
C GLY A 191 17.67 -25.84 -12.03
N VAL A 192 17.23 -26.35 -13.19
CA VAL A 192 17.09 -25.53 -14.41
C VAL A 192 16.04 -24.44 -14.18
N ALA A 193 14.88 -24.79 -13.62
CA ALA A 193 13.83 -23.81 -13.32
C ALA A 193 14.27 -22.80 -12.25
N THR A 194 15.09 -23.23 -11.29
CA THR A 194 15.71 -22.33 -10.31
C THR A 194 16.65 -21.32 -11.00
N ASP A 195 17.53 -21.76 -11.89
CA ASP A 195 18.45 -20.88 -12.62
C ASP A 195 17.70 -19.90 -13.53
N ASP A 196 16.68 -20.38 -14.25
CA ASP A 196 15.80 -19.52 -15.05
C ASP A 196 15.09 -18.48 -14.18
N ALA A 197 14.64 -18.86 -12.98
CA ALA A 197 14.03 -17.93 -12.04
C ALA A 197 15.03 -16.86 -11.52
N ARG A 198 16.30 -17.21 -11.33
CA ARG A 198 17.36 -16.25 -10.97
C ARG A 198 17.54 -15.21 -12.08
N LEU A 199 17.62 -15.65 -13.33
CA LEU A 199 17.75 -14.78 -14.50
C LEU A 199 16.52 -13.89 -14.69
N ALA A 200 15.32 -14.45 -14.54
CA ALA A 200 14.07 -13.71 -14.62
C ALA A 200 13.99 -12.62 -13.55
N LEU A 201 14.39 -12.93 -12.31
CA LEU A 201 14.47 -11.95 -11.23
C LEU A 201 15.50 -10.86 -11.54
N ALA A 202 16.70 -11.22 -11.99
CA ALA A 202 17.75 -10.27 -12.34
C ALA A 202 17.27 -9.31 -13.46
N ALA A 203 16.64 -9.84 -14.50
CA ALA A 203 16.05 -9.06 -15.58
C ALA A 203 14.99 -8.07 -15.07
N GLU A 204 14.10 -8.51 -14.18
CA GLU A 204 13.09 -7.63 -13.60
C GLU A 204 13.69 -6.54 -12.71
N ARG A 205 14.69 -6.88 -11.90
CA ARG A 205 15.40 -5.90 -11.05
C ARG A 205 16.16 -4.89 -11.90
N LEU A 206 16.71 -5.29 -13.03
CA LEU A 206 17.33 -4.38 -13.99
C LEU A 206 16.32 -3.39 -14.58
N ARG A 207 15.12 -3.86 -14.96
CA ARG A 207 14.02 -2.98 -15.42
C ARG A 207 13.62 -1.99 -14.34
N LEU A 208 13.50 -2.43 -13.08
CA LEU A 208 13.17 -1.53 -11.97
C LEU A 208 14.27 -0.51 -11.71
N PHE A 209 15.54 -0.91 -11.82
CA PHE A 209 16.66 0.03 -11.70
C PHE A 209 16.58 1.10 -12.80
N TYR A 210 16.32 0.71 -14.04
CA TYR A 210 16.09 1.63 -15.15
C TYR A 210 14.90 2.57 -14.90
N VAL A 211 13.77 2.04 -14.41
CA VAL A 211 12.62 2.87 -14.02
C VAL A 211 13.04 3.91 -12.99
N GLY A 212 13.76 3.50 -11.93
CA GLY A 212 14.27 4.40 -10.90
C GLY A 212 15.18 5.50 -11.44
N ILE A 213 16.12 5.15 -12.32
CA ILE A 213 17.04 6.10 -12.98
C ILE A 213 16.24 7.15 -13.77
N THR A 214 15.26 6.69 -14.57
CA THR A 214 14.47 7.58 -15.45
C THR A 214 13.46 8.46 -14.73
N ARG A 215 13.30 8.34 -13.40
CA ARG A 215 12.45 9.28 -12.63
C ARG A 215 13.16 10.60 -12.32
N ALA A 216 14.49 10.66 -12.48
CA ALA A 216 15.30 11.82 -12.17
C ALA A 216 15.39 12.78 -13.35
N ARG A 217 14.99 14.04 -13.14
CA ARG A 217 15.07 15.09 -14.19
C ARG A 217 16.39 15.84 -14.20
N LYS A 218 17.01 16.07 -13.03
CA LYS A 218 18.25 16.84 -12.90
C LYS A 218 19.37 16.07 -12.22
N GLU A 219 19.05 15.41 -11.10
CA GLU A 219 20.07 14.77 -10.27
C GLU A 219 19.65 13.36 -9.84
N LEU A 220 20.58 12.42 -9.97
CA LEU A 220 20.43 11.05 -9.53
C LEU A 220 21.53 10.72 -8.52
N ILE A 221 21.13 10.29 -7.33
CA ILE A 221 22.05 9.80 -6.29
C ILE A 221 21.75 8.32 -6.09
N VAL A 222 22.77 7.48 -6.28
CA VAL A 222 22.65 6.03 -6.08
C VAL A 222 23.56 5.61 -4.94
N THR A 223 23.01 4.92 -3.95
CA THR A 223 23.76 4.41 -2.80
C THR A 223 23.47 2.93 -2.57
N TYR A 224 24.40 2.26 -1.92
CA TYR A 224 24.24 0.88 -1.48
C TYR A 224 24.74 0.72 -0.05
N ASN A 225 24.32 -0.35 0.62
CA ASN A 225 24.80 -0.72 1.95
C ASN A 225 25.44 -2.10 1.93
N ILE A 226 26.34 -2.35 2.88
CA ILE A 226 27.08 -3.61 3.05
C ILE A 226 26.30 -4.70 3.83
N GLY A 227 25.03 -4.45 4.17
CA GLY A 227 24.21 -5.39 4.94
C GLY A 227 24.49 -5.36 6.45
N ARG A 228 23.84 -6.27 7.18
CA ARG A 228 23.96 -6.36 8.66
C ARG A 228 25.26 -7.01 9.13
N ASN A 229 25.78 -7.97 8.36
CA ASN A 229 26.99 -8.73 8.69
C ASN A 229 28.17 -8.28 7.81
N GLY A 230 28.44 -6.97 7.80
CA GLY A 230 29.42 -6.36 6.90
C GLY A 230 30.86 -6.86 7.07
N GLU A 231 31.21 -7.42 8.23
CA GLU A 231 32.56 -7.93 8.49
C GLU A 231 32.80 -9.34 7.91
N SER A 232 31.78 -10.21 7.93
CA SER A 232 31.94 -11.61 7.51
C SER A 232 31.43 -11.88 6.10
N ASP A 233 30.39 -11.17 5.67
CA ASP A 233 29.67 -11.43 4.42
C ASP A 233 28.99 -10.14 3.92
N PRO A 234 29.79 -9.15 3.46
CA PRO A 234 29.29 -7.86 3.04
C PRO A 234 28.55 -7.96 1.70
N ASN A 235 27.40 -7.29 1.62
CA ASN A 235 26.72 -7.08 0.36
C ASN A 235 27.61 -6.25 -0.58
N GLN A 236 27.68 -6.67 -1.84
CA GLN A 236 28.42 -5.97 -2.89
C GLN A 236 27.49 -4.99 -3.62
N PRO A 237 28.02 -3.91 -4.21
CA PRO A 237 27.21 -3.05 -5.07
C PRO A 237 26.61 -3.87 -6.22
N ALA A 238 25.40 -3.52 -6.65
CA ALA A 238 24.75 -4.27 -7.72
C ALA A 238 25.57 -4.22 -9.01
N LEU A 239 25.60 -5.32 -9.77
CA LEU A 239 26.35 -5.39 -11.04
C LEU A 239 25.94 -4.28 -12.01
N ALA A 240 24.63 -4.00 -12.10
CA ALA A 240 24.09 -2.91 -12.92
C ALA A 240 24.59 -1.53 -12.46
N PHE A 241 24.75 -1.33 -11.15
CA PHE A 241 25.27 -0.08 -10.60
C PHE A 241 26.76 0.09 -10.91
N GLN A 242 27.56 -0.98 -10.78
CA GLN A 242 28.97 -0.97 -11.17
C GLN A 242 29.14 -0.71 -12.68
N ALA A 243 28.29 -1.29 -13.52
CA ALA A 243 28.31 -1.07 -14.96
C ALA A 243 28.00 0.39 -15.31
N LEU A 244 26.98 0.98 -14.66
CA LEU A 244 26.66 2.40 -14.81
C LEU A 244 27.81 3.31 -14.37
N GLN A 245 28.41 3.02 -13.21
CA GLN A 245 29.55 3.78 -12.71
C GLN A 245 30.73 3.76 -13.68
N ARG A 246 31.05 2.58 -14.24
CA ARG A 246 32.11 2.43 -15.24
C ARG A 246 31.81 3.25 -16.49
N HIS A 247 30.60 3.11 -17.04
CA HIS A 247 30.18 3.86 -18.22
C HIS A 247 30.29 5.39 -18.02
N LEU A 248 29.88 5.91 -16.86
CA LEU A 248 29.99 7.34 -16.55
C LEU A 248 31.44 7.80 -16.38
N THR A 249 32.32 6.95 -15.83
CA THR A 249 33.74 7.28 -15.66
C THR A 249 34.44 7.30 -17.02
N ASP A 250 34.15 6.34 -17.89
CA ASP A 250 34.73 6.25 -19.23
C ASP A 250 34.29 7.41 -20.14
N THR A 251 33.06 7.91 -19.97
CA THR A 251 32.52 9.04 -20.76
C THR A 251 33.03 10.40 -20.27
N ALA A 252 33.60 10.47 -19.07
CA ALA A 252 34.12 11.71 -18.48
C ALA A 252 35.62 11.95 -18.81
N GLN A 253 36.29 10.98 -19.44
CA GLN A 253 37.66 11.09 -19.98
C GLN A 253 37.62 11.51 -21.45
#